data_AF-A0A497RT04-F1
#
_entry.id   AF-A0A497RT04-F1
#
_cell.length_a   1.000
_cell.length_b   1.000
_cell.length_c   1.000
_cell.angle_alpha   90.00
_cell.angle_beta   90.00
_cell.angle_gamma   90.00
#
_symmetry.space_group_name_H-M   'P 1'
#
loop_
_entity.id
_entity.type
_entity.pdbx_description
1 polymer ?
#
loop_
_entity_poly.entity_id
_entity_poly.type
_entity_poly.pdbx_seq_one_letter_code
_entity_poly.pdbx_strand_id
1 'polypeptide(L)' 'MMKWKTRLVAIKIDDDFVRQIDRLVKKGVYRDRSFAINIAVYQFLKKEAEAMDMTLEEFMEKVLEKTERREEISGS' A
#
# COMPACT_ATOMS: atom_id res chain seq x y z
N MET A 1 10.90 17.39 0.43
CA MET A 1 10.72 16.28 -0.54
C MET A 1 10.98 14.98 0.19
N MET A 2 9.91 14.27 0.57
CA MET A 2 9.99 13.07 1.40
C MET A 2 10.63 11.92 0.60
N LYS A 3 11.68 11.31 1.14
CA LYS A 3 12.39 10.21 0.47
C LYS A 3 11.67 8.90 0.79
N TRP A 4 10.81 8.46 -0.11
CA TRP A 4 10.09 7.19 0.02
C TRP A 4 11.10 6.03 0.09
N LYS A 5 11.21 5.39 1.26
CA LYS A 5 12.03 4.19 1.42
C LYS A 5 11.22 2.98 0.97
N THR A 6 11.63 2.33 -0.11
CA THR A 6 11.07 1.02 -0.49
C THR A 6 11.42 0.00 0.59
N ARG A 7 10.40 -0.64 1.16
CA ARG A 7 10.57 -1.75 2.11
C ARG A 7 10.01 -3.02 1.48
N LEU A 8 10.70 -4.15 1.67
CA LEU A 8 10.16 -5.46 1.33
C LEU A 8 9.27 -5.93 2.48
N VAL A 9 8.01 -6.26 2.16
CA VAL A 9 7.05 -6.77 3.13
C VAL A 9 6.51 -8.10 2.60
N ALA A 10 6.43 -9.10 3.48
CA ALA A 10 5.75 -10.35 3.19
C ALA A 10 4.32 -10.28 3.73
N ILE A 11 3.33 -10.56 2.89
CA ILE A 11 1.92 -10.62 3.26
C ILE A 11 1.38 -12.01 2.95
N LYS A 12 0.43 -12.47 3.77
CA LYS A 12 -0.38 -13.66 3.47
C LYS A 12 -1.72 -13.20 2.93
N ILE A 13 -2.11 -13.76 1.79
CA ILE A 13 -3.42 -13.54 1.15
C ILE A 13 -3.92 -14.89 0.64
N ASP A 14 -5.22 -15.01 0.40
CA ASP A 14 -5.80 -16.27 -0.05
C ASP A 14 -5.26 -16.68 -1.42
N ASP A 15 -5.08 -17.99 -1.60
CA ASP A 15 -4.56 -18.56 -2.86
C ASP A 15 -5.42 -18.16 -4.07
N ASP A 16 -6.71 -17.96 -3.89
CA ASP A 16 -7.57 -17.54 -4.99
C ASP A 16 -7.24 -16.15 -5.52
N PHE A 17 -6.93 -15.21 -4.63
CA PHE A 17 -6.46 -13.88 -5.02
C PHE A 17 -5.11 -13.96 -5.74
N VAL A 18 -4.19 -14.79 -5.26
CA VAL A 18 -2.90 -15.02 -5.94
C VAL A 18 -3.12 -15.51 -7.36
N ARG A 19 -4.01 -16.50 -7.55
CA ARG A 19 -4.36 -17.03 -8.88
C ARG A 19 -5.01 -15.98 -9.78
N GLN A 20 -5.82 -15.08 -9.23
CA GLN A 20 -6.40 -13.97 -9.99
C GLN A 20 -5.31 -12.99 -10.46
N ILE A 21 -4.40 -12.58 -9.58
CA ILE A 21 -3.29 -11.69 -9.93
C ILE A 21 -2.39 -12.35 -10.98
N ASP A 22 -2.06 -13.63 -10.82
CA ASP A 22 -1.24 -14.38 -11.77
C ASP A 22 -1.85 -14.43 -13.17
N ARG A 23 -3.17 -14.55 -13.27
CA ARG A 23 -3.86 -14.51 -14.56
C ARG A 23 -3.67 -13.16 -15.25
N LEU A 24 -3.69 -12.05 -14.50
CA LEU A 24 -3.48 -10.71 -15.05
C LEU A 24 -2.03 -10.49 -15.47
N VAL A 25 -1.08 -10.99 -14.69
CA VAL A 25 0.36 -10.95 -15.04
C VAL A 25 0.63 -11.79 -16.30
N LYS A 26 0.11 -13.01 -16.37
CA LYS A 26 0.26 -13.89 -17.55
C LYS A 26 -0.36 -13.30 -18.82
N LYS A 27 -1.42 -12.51 -18.69
CA LYS A 27 -2.04 -11.77 -19.80
C LYS A 27 -1.26 -10.50 -20.20
N GLY A 28 -0.19 -10.15 -19.48
CA GLY A 28 0.62 -8.96 -19.74
C GLY A 28 -0.02 -7.65 -19.24
N VAL A 29 -1.11 -7.72 -18.46
CA VAL A 29 -1.77 -6.52 -17.90
C VAL A 29 -0.87 -5.86 -16.86
N TYR A 30 -0.16 -6.66 -16.07
CA TYR A 30 0.82 -6.19 -15.09
C TYR A 30 2.16 -6.87 -15.33
N ARG A 31 3.24 -6.15 -15.06
CA ARG A 31 4.62 -6.65 -15.20
C ARG A 31 4.89 -7.84 -14.29
N ASP A 32 4.47 -7.74 -13.03
CA ASP A 32 4.69 -8.73 -11.98
C ASP A 32 3.66 -8.56 -10.85
N ARG A 33 3.65 -9.51 -9.89
CA ARG A 33 2.71 -9.49 -8.75
C ARG A 33 2.89 -8.26 -7.87
N SER A 34 4.12 -7.89 -7.56
CA SER A 34 4.44 -6.76 -6.69
C SER A 34 3.97 -5.45 -7.31
N PHE A 35 4.14 -5.29 -8.62
CA PHE A 35 3.63 -4.14 -9.36
C PHE A 35 2.10 -4.07 -9.31
N ALA A 36 1.40 -5.19 -9.55
CA ALA A 36 -0.05 -5.24 -9.44
C ALA A 36 -0.55 -4.84 -8.05
N ILE A 37 0.08 -5.37 -6.99
CA ILE A 37 -0.26 -5.06 -5.60
C ILE A 37 0.03 -3.58 -5.29
N ASN A 38 1.18 -3.05 -5.71
CA ASN A 38 1.52 -1.65 -5.49
C ASN A 38 0.51 -0.70 -6.14
N ILE A 39 0.05 -1.01 -7.36
CA ILE A 39 -1.00 -0.23 -8.03
C ILE A 39 -2.31 -0.30 -7.24
N ALA A 40 -2.71 -1.48 -6.79
CA ALA A 40 -3.94 -1.65 -6.01
C ALA A 40 -3.87 -0.86 -4.69
N VAL A 41 -2.77 -0.96 -3.96
CA VAL A 41 -2.53 -0.21 -2.72
C VAL A 41 -2.51 1.30 -2.98
N TYR A 42 -1.82 1.76 -4.02
CA TYR A 42 -1.79 3.18 -4.38
C TYR A 42 -3.19 3.72 -4.68
N GLN A 43 -3.98 3.00 -5.47
CA GLN A 43 -5.34 3.39 -5.83
C GLN A 43 -6.26 3.39 -4.60
N PHE A 44 -6.10 2.43 -3.70
CA PHE A 44 -6.82 2.39 -2.44
C PHE A 44 -6.49 3.63 -1.58
N LEU A 45 -5.21 3.87 -1.30
CA LEU A 45 -4.77 5.00 -0.47
C LEU A 45 -5.18 6.35 -1.06
N LYS A 46 -5.11 6.48 -2.39
CA LYS A 46 -5.56 7.68 -3.09
C LYS A 46 -7.04 7.94 -2.88
N LYS A 47 -7.89 6.91 -2.97
CA LYS A 47 -9.33 7.04 -2.72
C LYS A 47 -9.63 7.41 -1.27
N GLU A 48 -8.90 6.84 -0.32
CA GLU A 48 -9.04 7.20 1.11
C GLU A 48 -8.65 8.67 1.36
N ALA A 49 -7.57 9.15 0.72
CA ALA A 49 -7.18 10.55 0.79
C ALA A 49 -8.26 11.48 0.20
N GLU A 50 -8.78 11.14 -0.99
CA GLU A 50 -9.87 11.89 -1.65
C GLU A 50 -11.14 11.92 -0.80
N ALA A 51 -11.50 10.80 -0.14
CA ALA A 51 -12.65 10.73 0.75
C ALA A 51 -12.51 11.62 2.00
N MET A 52 -11.28 11.98 2.37
CA MET A 52 -10.98 12.88 3.48
C MET A 52 -10.77 14.33 3.03
N ASP A 53 -10.97 14.65 1.76
CA ASP A 53 -10.68 15.97 1.16
C ASP A 53 -9.21 16.39 1.38
N MET A 54 -8.30 15.43 1.18
CA MET A 54 -6.86 15.61 1.36
C MET A 54 -6.09 15.11 0.13
N THR A 55 -4.88 15.64 -0.06
CA THR A 55 -3.93 15.05 -1.00
C THR A 55 -3.37 13.73 -0.44
N LEU A 56 -2.87 12.86 -1.32
CA LEU A 56 -2.23 11.62 -0.90
C LEU A 56 -0.99 11.87 -0.02
N GLU A 57 -0.26 12.97 -0.25
CA GLU A 57 0.92 13.32 0.56
C GLU A 57 0.49 13.64 2.00
N GLU A 58 -0.48 14.53 2.18
CA GLU A 58 -0.99 14.89 3.51
C GLU A 58 -1.63 13.70 4.23
N PHE A 59 -2.33 12.82 3.50
CA PHE A 59 -2.88 11.59 4.05
C PHE A 59 -1.77 10.68 4.60
N MET A 60 -0.70 10.49 3.82
CA MET A 60 0.41 9.62 4.22
C MET A 60 1.20 10.18 5.41
N GLU A 61 1.38 11.51 5.49
CA GLU A 61 1.97 12.17 6.67
C GLU A 61 1.15 11.88 7.93
N LYS A 62 -0.17 12.04 7.89
CA LYS A 62 -1.06 11.74 9.03
C LYS A 62 -1.02 10.28 9.46
N VAL A 63 -0.91 9.34 8.52
CA VAL A 63 -0.82 7.91 8.84
C VAL A 63 0.51 7.59 9.53
N LEU A 64 1.62 8.19 9.07
CA LEU A 64 2.93 7.99 9.67
C LEU A 64 2.99 8.54 11.10
N GLU A 65 2.51 9.77 11.33
CA GLU A 65 2.44 10.35 12.68
C GLU A 65 1.65 9.49 13.68
N LYS A 66 0.57 8.86 13.22
CA LYS A 66 -0.24 7.95 14.06
C LYS A 66 0.48 6.64 14.34
N THR A 67 1.31 6.17 13.42
CA THR A 67 2.02 4.89 13.55
C THR A 67 3.21 5.04 14.50
N GLU A 68 3.98 6.11 14.38
CA GLU A 68 5.10 6.41 15.29
C GLU A 68 4.64 6.59 16.74
N ARG A 69 3.53 7.32 16.95
CA ARG A 69 2.91 7.45 18.29
C ARG A 69 2.43 6.13 18.90
N ARG A 70 2.08 5.14 18.07
CA ARG A 70 1.66 3.81 18.58
C ARG A 70 2.85 2.95 18.99
N GLU A 71 3.97 3.05 18.28
CA GLU A 71 5.19 2.30 18.63
C GLU A 71 5.77 2.77 19.96
N GLU A 72 5.77 4.08 20.23
CA GLU A 72 6.24 4.67 21.51
C GLU A 72 5.43 4.20 22.73
N ILE A 73 4.10 4.06 22.59
CA ILE A 73 3.21 3.65 23.68
C ILE A 73 3.29 2.13 23.93
N SER A 74 3.56 1.33 22.89
CA SER A 74 3.65 -0.14 23.01
C SER A 74 5.01 -0.66 23.49
N GLY A 75 6.04 0.20 23.52
CA GLY A 75 7.39 -0.12 23.96
C GLY A 75 7.72 0.33 25.40
N SER A 76 6.73 0.79 26.17
CA SER A 76 6.86 1.22 27.57
C SER A 76 6.20 0.24 28.55
#